data_AF-A0A4Y1X240-F1
#
_entry.id   AF-A0A4Y1X240-F1
#
_cell.length_a   1.000
_cell.length_b   1.000
_cell.length_c   1.000
_cell.angle_alpha   90.00
_cell.angle_beta   90.00
_cell.angle_gamma   90.00
#
_symmetry.space_group_name_H-M   'P 1'
#
loop_
_entity.id
_entity.type
_entity.pdbx_description
1 polymer ?
#
loop_
_entity_poly.entity_id
_entity_poly.type
_entity_poly.pdbx_seq_one_letter_code
_entity_poly.pdbx_strand_id
1 'polypeptide(L)'
;MENKPSGGRFLVALLAFALTAATGIVLLLTTLVVWLSALTGSLVTATLIVSGLCFLLAAAIYALALRAPIDRIQDQVETIYDVAHAAKTGYEWLSGKLQLFLAVREELRKE
;
A
#
# COMPACT_ATOMS: atom_id res chain seq x y z
N MET A 1 -32.25 -13.65 6.87
CA MET A 1 -31.53 -12.46 7.33
C MET A 1 -30.09 -12.58 6.87
N GLU A 2 -29.71 -11.80 5.87
CA GLU A 2 -28.44 -11.90 5.16
C GLU A 2 -27.33 -11.22 5.96
N ASN A 3 -26.43 -12.01 6.58
CA ASN A 3 -25.24 -11.51 7.26
C ASN A 3 -24.19 -11.13 6.21
N LYS A 4 -24.23 -9.86 5.78
CA LYS A 4 -23.17 -9.23 4.98
C LYS A 4 -21.91 -9.00 5.83
N PRO A 5 -20.70 -9.16 5.25
CA PRO A 5 -19.52 -9.49 6.02
C PRO A 5 -19.03 -8.31 6.86
N SER A 6 -18.68 -8.62 8.10
CA SER A 6 -18.01 -7.75 9.07
C SER A 6 -16.58 -7.32 8.63
N GLY A 7 -16.31 -7.15 7.34
CA GLY A 7 -15.02 -6.72 6.81
C GLY A 7 -14.79 -5.22 6.98
N GLY A 8 -15.81 -4.39 6.72
CA GLY A 8 -15.70 -2.93 6.85
C GLY A 8 -15.47 -2.47 8.30
N ARG A 9 -16.15 -3.09 9.27
CA ARG A 9 -15.97 -2.79 10.71
C ARG A 9 -14.59 -3.19 11.22
N PHE A 10 -14.05 -4.31 10.74
CA PHE A 10 -12.70 -4.75 11.08
C PHE A 10 -11.64 -3.81 10.49
N LEU A 11 -11.79 -3.38 9.23
CA LEU A 11 -10.87 -2.41 8.62
C LEU A 11 -10.88 -1.06 9.35
N VAL A 12 -12.06 -0.56 9.74
CA VAL A 12 -12.19 0.66 10.54
C VAL A 12 -11.52 0.50 11.90
N ALA A 13 -11.71 -0.63 12.57
CA ALA A 13 -11.05 -0.92 13.85
C ALA A 13 -9.52 -1.03 13.70
N LEU A 14 -9.02 -1.65 12.63
CA LEU A 14 -7.60 -1.75 12.33
C LEU A 14 -6.98 -0.37 12.06
N LEU A 15 -7.66 0.48 11.29
CA LEU A 15 -7.23 1.85 11.04
C LEU A 15 -7.21 2.69 12.31
N ALA A 16 -8.27 2.60 13.14
CA ALA A 16 -8.33 3.29 14.42
C ALA A 16 -7.23 2.81 15.38
N PHE A 17 -6.96 1.51 15.42
CA PHE A 17 -5.87 0.94 16.21
C PHE A 17 -4.51 1.42 15.70
N ALA A 18 -4.26 1.35 14.39
CA ALA A 18 -3.02 1.82 13.79
C ALA A 18 -2.79 3.32 14.05
N LEU A 19 -3.84 4.14 13.95
CA LEU A 19 -3.80 5.57 14.28
C LEU A 19 -3.48 5.81 15.77
N THR A 20 -4.09 5.04 16.66
CA THR A 20 -3.85 5.11 18.10
C THR A 20 -2.42 4.69 18.45
N ALA A 21 -1.94 3.58 17.86
CA ALA A 21 -0.58 3.11 18.02
C ALA A 21 0.43 4.13 17.49
N ALA A 22 0.18 4.72 16.32
CA ALA A 22 1.02 5.78 15.76
C ALA A 22 1.09 6.99 16.68
N THR A 23 -0.05 7.42 17.24
CA THR A 23 -0.11 8.52 18.20
C THR A 23 0.67 8.17 19.48
N GLY A 24 0.52 6.95 19.99
CA GLY A 24 1.30 6.47 21.14
C GLY A 24 2.81 6.50 20.89
N ILE A 25 3.25 6.09 19.71
CA ILE A 25 4.66 6.17 19.30
C ILE A 25 5.13 7.63 19.27
N VAL A 26 4.36 8.54 18.68
CA VAL A 26 4.69 9.97 18.64
C VAL A 26 4.80 10.56 20.05
N LEU A 27 3.87 10.23 20.95
CA LEU A 27 3.91 10.68 22.34
C LEU A 27 5.14 10.13 23.09
N LEU A 28 5.47 8.85 22.87
CA LEU A 28 6.65 8.22 23.46
C LEU A 28 7.94 8.88 22.97
N LEU A 29 8.07 9.11 21.66
CA LEU A 29 9.22 9.80 21.08
C LEU A 29 9.34 11.23 21.61
N THR A 30 8.23 11.96 21.70
CA THR A 30 8.20 13.32 22.22
C THR A 30 8.67 13.36 23.67
N THR A 31 8.18 12.43 24.51
CA THR A 31 8.60 12.32 25.91
C THR A 31 10.10 11.99 26.02
N LEU A 32 10.59 11.05 25.21
CA LEU A 32 12.01 10.68 25.17
C LEU A 32 12.91 11.85 24.75
N VAL A 33 12.50 12.60 23.73
CA VAL A 33 13.20 13.80 23.27
C VAL A 33 13.28 14.85 24.37
N VAL A 34 12.17 15.13 25.06
CA VAL A 34 12.13 16.10 26.15
C VAL A 34 13.04 15.67 27.31
N TRP A 35 13.00 14.39 27.68
CA TRP A 35 13.89 13.83 28.70
C TRP A 35 15.36 13.98 28.32
N LEU A 36 15.72 13.64 27.09
CA LEU A 36 17.09 13.77 26.59
C LEU A 36 17.53 15.23 26.47
N SER A 37 16.61 16.14 26.12
CA SER A 37 16.85 17.58 26.09
C SER A 37 17.17 18.13 27.48
N ALA A 38 16.53 17.60 28.52
CA ALA A 38 16.84 17.99 29.91
C ALA A 38 18.26 17.56 30.33
N LEU A 39 18.73 16.42 29.85
CA LEU A 39 20.08 15.91 30.14
C LEU A 39 21.19 16.61 29.33
N THR A 40 20.91 16.95 28.07
CA THR A 40 21.88 17.57 27.16
C THR A 40 21.86 19.10 27.18
N GLY A 41 20.85 19.71 27.82
CA GLY A 41 20.64 21.15 27.84
C GLY A 41 20.25 21.76 26.47
N SER A 42 19.99 20.92 25.46
CA SER A 42 19.72 21.35 24.08
C SER A 42 18.67 20.46 23.42
N LEU A 43 17.54 21.08 23.06
CA LEU A 43 16.45 20.40 22.36
C LEU A 43 16.88 19.96 20.95
N VAL A 44 17.71 20.76 20.28
CA VAL A 44 18.20 20.48 18.92
C VAL A 44 19.11 19.26 18.92
N THR A 45 20.00 19.15 19.91
CA THR A 45 20.91 18.01 20.02
C THR A 45 20.12 16.74 20.35
N ALA A 46 19.13 16.83 21.24
CA ALA A 46 18.29 15.70 21.60
C ALA A 46 17.42 15.18 20.44
N THR A 47 16.74 16.07 19.71
CA THR A 47 15.92 15.69 18.55
C THR A 47 16.77 15.07 17.44
N LEU A 48 17.96 15.62 17.19
CA LEU A 48 18.87 15.14 16.16
C LEU A 48 19.39 13.72 16.49
N ILE A 49 19.74 13.45 17.75
CA ILE A 49 20.15 12.10 18.19
C ILE A 49 19.00 11.10 18.05
N VAL A 50 17.81 11.44 18.55
CA VAL A 50 16.64 10.55 18.49
C VAL A 50 16.22 10.28 17.04
N SER A 51 16.14 11.33 16.20
CA SER A 51 15.80 11.19 14.79
C SER A 51 16.87 10.42 14.02
N GLY A 52 18.15 10.63 14.31
CA GLY A 52 19.24 9.90 13.67
C GLY A 52 19.19 8.40 13.99
N LEU A 53 19.01 8.04 15.26
CA LEU A 53 18.87 6.64 15.67
C LEU A 53 17.61 5.99 15.06
N CYS A 54 16.49 6.72 15.05
CA CYS A 54 15.25 6.24 14.46
C CYS A 54 15.38 6.02 12.94
N PHE A 55 16.06 6.94 12.24
CA PHE A 55 16.32 6.82 10.80
C PHE A 55 17.22 5.62 10.48
N LEU A 56 18.27 5.39 11.27
CA LEU A 56 19.15 4.24 11.10
C LEU A 56 18.40 2.92 11.36
N LEU A 57 17.56 2.86 12.39
CA LEU A 57 16.70 1.70 12.64
C LEU A 57 15.71 1.46 11.49
N ALA A 58 15.07 2.51 10.98
CA ALA A 58 14.17 2.40 9.83
C ALA A 58 14.90 1.89 8.58
N ALA A 59 16.12 2.40 8.30
CA ALA A 59 16.96 1.93 7.21
C ALA A 59 17.39 0.47 7.38
N ALA A 60 17.72 0.04 8.60
CA ALA A 60 18.07 -1.34 8.90
C ALA A 60 16.87 -2.29 8.72
N ILE A 61 15.68 -1.90 9.21
CA ILE A 61 14.44 -2.65 9.00
C ILE A 61 14.13 -2.74 7.50
N TYR A 62 14.29 -1.65 6.77
CA TYR A 62 14.09 -1.65 5.32
C TYR A 62 15.04 -2.64 4.63
N ALA A 63 16.34 -2.58 4.94
CA ALA A 63 17.34 -3.43 4.33
C ALA A 63 17.19 -4.92 4.69
N LEU A 64 16.77 -5.25 5.92
CA LEU A 64 16.70 -6.63 6.42
C LEU A 64 15.32 -7.27 6.25
N ALA A 65 14.24 -6.54 6.55
CA ALA A 65 12.89 -7.08 6.58
C ALA A 65 12.10 -6.79 5.30
N LEU A 66 12.35 -5.67 4.63
CA LEU A 66 11.58 -5.27 3.44
C LEU A 66 12.32 -5.56 2.13
N ARG A 67 13.66 -5.58 2.10
CA ARG A 67 14.42 -5.81 0.86
C ARG A 67 14.10 -7.16 0.21
N ALA A 68 14.11 -8.24 0.99
CA ALA A 68 13.82 -9.58 0.49
C ALA A 68 12.38 -9.75 -0.08
N PRO A 69 11.30 -9.27 0.58
CA PRO A 69 9.97 -9.30 0.00
C PRO A 69 9.78 -8.29 -1.14
N ILE A 70 10.45 -7.14 -1.15
CA ILE A 70 10.40 -6.18 -2.27
C ILE A 70 11.00 -6.80 -3.54
N ASP A 71 12.16 -7.46 -3.45
CA ASP A 71 12.78 -8.15 -4.60
C ASP A 71 11.86 -9.25 -5.17
N ARG A 72 11.15 -9.97 -4.30
CA ARG A 72 10.15 -10.98 -4.72
C ARG A 72 8.93 -10.38 -5.42
N ILE A 73 8.48 -9.19 -4.98
CA ILE A 73 7.35 -8.48 -5.59
C ILE A 73 7.75 -7.91 -6.95
N GLN A 74 8.99 -7.44 -7.11
CA GLN A 74 9.47 -6.89 -8.38
C GLN A 74 9.48 -7.93 -9.51
N ASP A 75 9.93 -9.16 -9.22
CA ASP A 75 9.91 -10.31 -10.15
C ASP A 75 8.48 -10.69 -10.57
N GLN A 76 7.52 -10.62 -9.64
CA GLN A 76 6.10 -10.84 -9.95
C GLN A 76 5.46 -9.67 -10.70
N VAL A 77 5.88 -8.43 -10.47
CA VAL A 77 5.37 -7.26 -11.21
C VAL A 77 5.78 -7.32 -12.68
N GLU A 78 6.97 -7.84 -13.00
CA GLU A 78 7.39 -8.07 -14.39
C GLU A 78 6.51 -9.15 -15.07
N THR A 79 6.18 -10.21 -14.33
CA THR A 79 5.24 -11.25 -14.82
C THR A 79 3.81 -10.70 -14.98
N ILE A 80 3.33 -9.87 -14.06
CA ILE A 80 1.98 -9.27 -14.12
C ILE A 80 1.91 -8.16 -15.20
N TYR A 81 3.02 -7.50 -15.53
CA TYR A 81 3.08 -6.54 -16.64
C TYR A 81 2.82 -7.24 -17.99
N ASP A 82 3.32 -8.47 -18.15
CA ASP A 82 3.02 -9.33 -19.30
C ASP A 82 1.53 -9.71 -19.35
N VAL A 83 0.93 -10.00 -18.18
CA VAL A 83 -0.51 -10.27 -18.05
C VAL A 83 -1.37 -9.03 -18.30
N ALA A 84 -0.89 -7.83 -17.94
CA ALA A 84 -1.58 -6.57 -18.24
C ALA A 84 -1.56 -6.25 -19.73
N HIS A 85 -0.49 -6.62 -20.44
CA HIS A 85 -0.43 -6.50 -21.89
C HIS A 85 -1.37 -7.51 -22.57
N ALA A 86 -1.41 -8.76 -22.10
CA ALA A 86 -2.35 -9.77 -22.58
C ALA A 86 -3.81 -9.40 -22.32
N ALA A 87 -4.12 -8.74 -21.18
CA ALA A 87 -5.45 -8.22 -20.89
C ALA A 87 -5.87 -7.10 -21.84
N LYS A 88 -4.93 -6.26 -22.29
CA LYS A 88 -5.18 -5.21 -23.30
C LYS A 88 -5.51 -5.81 -24.67
N THR A 89 -4.79 -6.85 -25.09
CA THR A 89 -5.07 -7.59 -26.34
C THR A 89 -6.42 -8.30 -26.28
N GLY A 90 -6.84 -8.78 -25.10
CA GLY A 90 -8.17 -9.35 -24.89
C GLY A 90 -9.30 -8.35 -25.11
N TYR A 91 -9.09 -7.06 -24.80
CA TYR A 91 -10.08 -5.99 -25.04
C TYR A 91 -10.25 -5.67 -26.53
N GLU A 92 -9.18 -5.65 -27.32
CA GLU A 92 -9.25 -5.46 -28.78
C GLU A 92 -9.91 -6.64 -29.49
N TRP A 93 -9.65 -7.87 -29.02
CA TRP A 93 -10.34 -9.05 -29.53
C TRP A 93 -11.85 -9.05 -29.20
N LEU A 94 -12.21 -8.62 -28.00
CA LEU A 94 -13.60 -8.54 -27.56
C LEU A 94 -14.38 -7.46 -28.31
N SER A 95 -13.77 -6.29 -28.57
CA SER A 95 -14.38 -5.22 -29.35
C SER A 95 -14.59 -5.63 -30.82
N GLY A 96 -13.64 -6.36 -31.42
CA GLY A 96 -13.77 -6.91 -32.77
C GLY A 96 -14.92 -7.92 -32.89
N LYS A 97 -15.10 -8.81 -31.89
CA LYS A 97 -16.24 -9.75 -31.87
C LYS A 97 -17.59 -9.05 -31.64
N LEU A 98 -17.64 -8.02 -30.79
CA LEU A 98 -18.86 -7.27 -30.53
C LEU A 98 -19.35 -6.52 -31.78
N GLN A 99 -18.44 -5.93 -32.57
CA GLN A 99 -18.80 -5.29 -33.84
C GLN A 99 -19.36 -6.29 -34.86
N LEU A 100 -18.75 -7.47 -34.99
CA LEU A 100 -19.27 -8.53 -35.85
C LEU A 100 -20.67 -8.99 -35.43
N PHE A 101 -20.90 -9.17 -34.12
CA PHE A 101 -22.22 -9.54 -33.61
C PHE A 101 -23.27 -8.46 -33.86
N LEU A 102 -22.91 -7.17 -33.72
CA LEU A 102 -23.82 -6.06 -34.02
C LEU A 102 -24.17 -5.99 -35.51
N ALA A 103 -23.17 -6.14 -36.39
CA ALA A 103 -23.38 -6.16 -37.84
C ALA A 103 -24.29 -7.31 -38.29
N VAL A 104 -24.07 -8.53 -37.77
CA VAL A 104 -24.94 -9.68 -38.04
C VAL A 104 -26.36 -9.46 -37.51
N ARG A 105 -26.51 -8.81 -36.35
CA ARG A 105 -27.82 -8.50 -35.78
C ARG A 105 -28.60 -7.45 -36.56
N GLU A 106 -27.92 -6.51 -37.23
CA GLU A 106 -28.56 -5.52 -38.09
C GLU A 106 -29.03 -6.13 -39.40
N GLU A 107 -28.24 -7.05 -39.98
CA GLU A 107 -28.61 -7.75 -41.21
C GLU A 107 -29.85 -8.64 -40.99
N LEU A 108 -29.90 -9.38 -39.89
CA LEU A 108 -31.07 -10.22 -39.57
C LEU A 108 -32.31 -9.45 -39.11
N ARG A 109 -32.20 -8.14 -38.85
CA ARG A 109 -33.34 -7.29 -38.49
C ARG A 109 -33.94 -6.57 -39.69
N LYS A 110 -33.27 -6.63 -40.85
CA LYS A 110 -33.73 -6.05 -42.12
C LYS A 110 -34.50 -7.04 -43.00
N GLU A 111 -34.50 -8.33 -42.68
CA GLU A 111 -35.47 -9.30 -43.23
C GLU A 111 -36.81 -9.30 -42.47
#